data_AF-A0A932P573-F1
#
_entry.id   AF-A0A932P573-F1
#
_cell.length_a   1.000
_cell.length_b   1.000
_cell.length_c   1.000
_cell.angle_alpha   90.00
_cell.angle_beta   90.00
_cell.angle_gamma   90.00
#
_symmetry.space_group_name_H-M   'P 1'
#
loop_
_entity.id
_entity.type
_entity.pdbx_description
1 polymer ?
#
loop_
_entity_poly.entity_id
_entity_poly.type
_entity_poly.pdbx_seq_one_letter_code
_entity_poly.pdbx_strand_id
1 'polypeptide(L)' 'MHISDMYPDRPGLEVFTVQENENETVRFGTPGAAMRDARTGEIIWSHSPGVDVPTGLAADIDPRHRGYEAWSR' A
#
# COMPACT_ATOMS: atom_id res chain seq x y z
N MET A 1 -1.41 5.46 -6.69
CA MET A 1 -1.02 5.95 -5.35
C MET A 1 -2.24 6.58 -4.71
N HIS A 2 -2.47 6.30 -3.42
CA HIS A 2 -3.55 6.90 -2.62
C HIS A 2 -2.94 7.43 -1.32
N ILE A 3 -3.38 8.61 -0.88
CA ILE A 3 -2.93 9.23 0.38
C ILE A 3 -4.17 9.74 1.10
N SER A 4 -4.42 9.23 2.31
CA SER A 4 -5.59 9.59 3.11
C SER A 4 -5.40 9.10 4.55
N ASP A 5 -6.37 9.39 5.40
CA ASP A 5 -6.54 8.71 6.69
C ASP A 5 -7.22 7.36 6.44
N MET A 6 -6.40 6.34 6.15
CA MET A 6 -6.88 5.00 5.76
C MET A 6 -7.02 4.10 6.98
N TYR A 7 -6.26 4.37 8.05
CA TYR A 7 -6.36 3.72 9.34
C TYR A 7 -6.72 4.74 10.43
N PRO A 8 -8.02 5.03 10.61
CA PRO A 8 -8.46 6.14 11.47
C PRO A 8 -8.28 5.89 12.97
N ASP A 9 -7.72 4.75 13.37
CA ASP A 9 -7.27 4.43 14.74
C ASP A 9 -5.77 4.70 14.93
N ARG A 10 -5.06 5.05 13.87
CA ARG A 10 -3.64 5.38 13.86
C ARG A 10 -3.48 6.89 13.63
N PRO A 11 -2.79 7.64 14.51
CA PRO A 11 -2.58 9.06 14.28
C PRO A 11 -1.69 9.31 13.06
N GLY A 12 -2.18 10.09 12.10
CA GLY A 12 -1.42 10.46 10.92
C GLY A 12 -2.20 10.22 9.65
N LEU A 13 -1.48 10.11 8.53
CA LEU A 13 -2.03 9.68 7.25
C LEU A 13 -1.25 8.47 6.79
N GLU A 14 -1.85 7.70 5.90
CA GLU A 14 -1.21 6.60 5.21
C GLU A 14 -1.00 6.90 3.73
N VAL A 15 0.01 6.24 3.16
CA VAL A 15 0.25 6.17 1.72
C VAL A 15 0.15 4.72 1.27
N PHE A 16 -0.83 4.44 0.41
CA PHE A 16 -0.93 3.17 -0.31
C PHE A 16 -0.32 3.29 -1.71
N THR A 17 0.60 2.38 -2.02
CA THR A 17 1.31 2.34 -3.30
C THR A 17 1.37 0.93 -3.84
N VAL A 18 1.40 0.83 -5.16
CA VAL A 18 1.85 -0.35 -5.90
C VAL A 18 3.16 -0.02 -6.61
N GLN A 19 3.96 -1.03 -6.95
CA GLN A 19 5.29 -0.86 -7.51
C GLN A 19 5.49 -1.71 -8.78
N GLU A 20 6.09 -1.09 -9.79
CA GLU A 20 6.50 -1.75 -11.04
C GLU A 20 7.87 -2.42 -10.86
N ASN A 21 7.88 -3.62 -10.27
CA ASN A 21 9.09 -4.41 -10.08
C ASN A 21 9.44 -5.15 -11.38
N GLU A 22 10.21 -4.50 -12.25
CA GLU A 22 10.60 -5.05 -13.55
C GLU A 22 12.11 -5.20 -13.73
N ASN A 23 12.50 -6.04 -14.69
CA ASN A 23 13.87 -6.20 -15.15
C ASN A 23 14.85 -6.42 -13.98
N GLU A 24 15.89 -5.58 -13.90
CA GLU A 24 16.90 -5.68 -12.87
C GLU A 24 16.43 -5.22 -11.49
N THR A 25 15.29 -4.53 -11.38
CA THR A 25 14.77 -4.01 -10.10
C THR A 25 14.16 -5.10 -9.23
N VAL A 26 13.75 -6.23 -9.83
CA VAL A 26 13.27 -7.42 -9.12
C VAL A 26 14.27 -7.88 -8.04
N ARG A 27 15.58 -7.67 -8.26
CA ARG A 27 16.64 -8.02 -7.31
C ARG A 27 16.51 -7.34 -5.94
N PHE A 28 15.84 -6.18 -5.88
CA PHE A 28 15.67 -5.43 -4.65
C PHE A 28 14.58 -6.02 -3.76
N GLY A 29 13.75 -6.94 -4.29
CA GLY A 29 12.66 -7.55 -3.53
C GLY A 29 11.68 -6.52 -2.96
N THR A 30 11.59 -5.35 -3.58
CA THR A 30 10.66 -4.29 -3.17
C THR A 30 9.24 -4.82 -3.20
N PRO A 31 8.37 -4.44 -2.25
CA PRO A 31 6.97 -4.87 -2.28
C PRO A 31 6.33 -4.55 -3.63
N GLY A 32 5.40 -5.39 -4.07
CA GLY A 32 4.50 -5.06 -5.17
C GLY A 32 3.36 -4.14 -4.71
N ALA A 33 2.95 -4.25 -3.45
CA ALA A 33 2.04 -3.31 -2.81
C ALA A 33 2.45 -3.07 -1.35
N ALA A 34 2.31 -1.83 -0.87
CA ALA A 34 2.62 -1.48 0.51
C ALA A 34 1.75 -0.33 1.03
N MET A 35 1.40 -0.44 2.31
CA MET A 35 0.84 0.64 3.13
C MET A 35 1.92 1.19 4.05
N ARG A 36 2.08 2.51 4.06
CA ARG A 36 3.12 3.20 4.82
C ARG A 36 2.55 4.34 5.62
N ASP A 37 3.19 4.62 6.74
CA ASP A 37 3.03 5.91 7.42
C ASP A 37 3.47 7.03 6.48
N ALA A 38 2.60 8.00 6.22
CA ALA A 38 2.86 9.06 5.25
C ALA A 38 3.97 10.03 5.66
N ARG A 39 4.26 10.14 6.97
CA ARG A 39 5.29 11.04 7.49
C ARG A 39 6.66 10.36 7.49
N THR A 40 6.72 9.12 7.94
CA THR A 40 8.00 8.43 8.18
C THR A 40 8.41 7.49 7.05
N GLY A 41 7.45 7.05 6.23
CA GLY A 41 7.67 6.02 5.20
C GLY A 41 7.79 4.60 5.77
N GLU A 42 7.63 4.43 7.09
CA GLU A 42 7.63 3.13 7.77
C GLU A 42 6.53 2.24 7.18
N ILE A 43 6.86 0.98 6.91
CA ILE A 43 5.91 0.01 6.37
C ILE A 43 4.98 -0.44 7.48
N ILE A 44 3.68 -0.21 7.31
CA ILE A 44 2.64 -0.76 8.19
C ILE A 44 2.35 -2.21 7.78
N TRP A 45 2.22 -2.46 6.47
CA TRP A 45 2.22 -3.79 5.88
C TRP A 45 2.65 -3.74 4.42
N SER A 46 3.08 -4.88 3.90
CA SER A 46 3.45 -5.05 2.49
C SER A 46 3.16 -6.47 2.00
N HIS A 47 3.06 -6.64 0.68
CA HIS A 47 2.89 -7.95 0.05
C HIS A 47 3.59 -8.03 -1.32
N SER A 48 3.63 -9.24 -1.89
CA SER A 48 4.14 -9.54 -3.24
C SER A 48 5.56 -9.00 -3.52
N PRO A 49 6.59 -9.37 -2.74
CA PRO A 49 7.95 -8.86 -2.94
C PRO A 49 8.49 -9.25 -4.33
N GLY A 50 9.00 -8.26 -5.06
CA GLY A 50 9.58 -8.43 -6.39
C GLY A 50 8.56 -8.68 -7.51
N VAL A 51 7.27 -8.57 -7.23
CA VAL A 51 6.20 -8.73 -8.23
C VAL A 51 5.81 -7.37 -8.77
N ASP A 52 5.76 -7.24 -10.09
CA ASP A 52 5.16 -6.09 -10.77
C ASP A 52 3.65 -6.07 -10.54
N VAL A 53 3.17 -4.98 -9.93
CA VAL A 53 1.76 -4.75 -9.63
C VAL A 53 1.35 -3.43 -10.29
N PRO A 54 0.70 -3.47 -11.46
CA PRO A 54 0.42 -2.26 -12.24
C PRO A 54 -0.71 -1.41 -11.65
N THR A 55 -1.59 -2.00 -10.83
CA THR A 55 -2.81 -1.32 -10.36
C THR A 55 -3.13 -1.61 -8.90
N GLY A 56 -3.66 -0.60 -8.21
CA GLY A 56 -4.19 -0.75 -6.86
C GLY A 56 -5.12 0.40 -6.47
N LEU A 57 -6.08 0.07 -5.59
CA LEU A 57 -7.03 1.00 -5.01
C LEU A 57 -7.05 0.86 -3.49
N ALA A 58 -7.20 1.99 -2.80
CA ALA A 58 -7.58 2.02 -1.40
C ALA A 58 -8.87 2.84 -1.27
N ALA A 59 -9.90 2.26 -0.66
CA ALA A 59 -11.20 2.90 -0.44
C ALA A 59 -11.95 2.23 0.71
N ASP A 60 -12.73 2.99 1.46
CA ASP A 60 -13.71 2.48 2.41
C ASP A 60 -14.92 1.93 1.63
N ILE A 61 -14.98 0.60 1.49
CA ILE A 61 -16.01 -0.11 0.73
C ILE A 61 -16.74 -1.16 1.56
N ASP A 62 -16.20 -1.57 2.71
CA ASP A 62 -16.82 -2.53 3.61
C ASP A 62 -17.11 -1.92 4.99
N PRO A 63 -18.37 -1.53 5.28
CA PRO A 63 -18.74 -0.86 6.53
C PRO A 63 -18.58 -1.74 7.77
N ARG A 64 -18.22 -3.02 7.62
CA ARG A 64 -17.89 -3.93 8.74
C ARG A 64 -16.48 -3.68 9.29
N HIS A 65 -15.64 -2.97 8.54
CA HIS A 65 -14.29 -2.61 8.93
C HIS A 65 -14.16 -1.09 8.95
N ARG A 66 -13.52 -0.55 9.99
CA ARG A 66 -13.30 0.90 10.09
C ARG A 66 -12.05 1.26 9.31
N GLY A 67 -12.17 2.18 8.36
CA GLY A 67 -11.06 2.61 7.51
C GLY A 67 -11.17 2.06 6.09
N TYR A 68 -10.06 2.07 5.36
CA TYR A 68 -10.07 1.70 3.94
C TYR A 68 -9.63 0.25 3.75
N GLU A 69 -10.34 -0.48 2.89
CA GLU A 69 -9.79 -1.67 2.25
C GLU A 69 -8.74 -1.25 1.21
N ALA A 70 -7.78 -2.14 0.94
CA ALA A 70 -6.81 -1.98 -0.13
C ALA A 70 -6.69 -3.28 -0.93
N TRP A 71 -6.62 -3.14 -2.26
CA TRP A 71 -6.43 -4.28 -3.15
C TRP A 71 -5.63 -3.88 -4.39
N SER A 72 -5.05 -4.90 -5.02
CA SER A 72 -4.22 -4.75 -6.20
C SER A 72 -4.34 -5.97 -7.12
N ARG A 73 -3.93 -5.80 -8.36
CA ARG A 73 -3.85 -6.86 -9.37
C ARG A 73 -2.47 -6.86 -9.99
#